data_AF-A0AAI8PP95-F1
#
_entry.id   AF-A0AAI8PP95-F1
#
_cell.length_a   1.000
_cell.length_b   1.000
_cell.length_c   1.000
_cell.angle_alpha   90.00
_cell.angle_beta   90.00
_cell.angle_gamma   90.00
#
_symmetry.space_group_name_H-M   'P 1'
#
loop_
_entity.id
_entity.type
_entity.pdbx_description
1 polymer ?
#
loop_
_entity_poly.entity_id
_entity_poly.type
_entity_poly.pdbx_seq_one_letter_code
_entity_poly.pdbx_strand_id
1 'polypeptide(L)'
;MHLTPAEAAIIGTSLGATATLSAAWITQRATSRRERERRLWDRRVATYDDLMSTLHTYAQLRAHTRRSFDLPELEGVRSEALHSAATLAARIELYSSEPLREACERSFDGVQRWLLAWEEWHEQGPAVRLPSQADGLWKKFTRRVEEAERADSELLELLLADVHGTRRGARRFPKGRNRGISLRKTTSGSSASRRTAPGKNVPRKPDHD
;
A
#
# COMPACT_ATOMS: atom_id res chain seq x y z
N MET A 1 45.81 9.96 57.42
CA MET A 1 45.14 8.68 57.12
C MET A 1 45.75 8.14 55.84
N HIS A 2 46.59 7.10 55.94
CA HIS A 2 47.15 6.41 54.78
C HIS A 2 46.25 5.19 54.48
N LEU A 3 45.73 5.11 53.26
CA LEU A 3 45.00 3.93 52.80
C LEU A 3 45.94 2.73 52.80
N THR A 4 45.48 1.61 53.33
CA THR A 4 46.25 0.36 53.25
C THR A 4 46.25 -0.15 51.80
N PRO A 5 47.30 -0.87 51.37
CA PRO A 5 47.38 -1.41 50.01
C PRO A 5 46.17 -2.27 49.62
N ALA A 6 45.57 -2.97 50.59
CA ALA A 6 44.35 -3.74 50.41
C ALA A 6 43.12 -2.86 50.10
N GLU A 7 42.94 -1.75 50.83
CA GLU A 7 41.84 -0.80 50.57
C GLU A 7 41.99 -0.13 49.20
N ALA A 8 43.22 0.24 48.81
CA ALA A 8 43.49 0.80 47.49
C ALA A 8 43.19 -0.21 46.36
N ALA A 9 43.52 -1.49 46.56
CA ALA A 9 43.21 -2.56 45.61
C ALA A 9 41.70 -2.82 45.47
N ILE A 10 40.93 -2.77 46.56
CA ILE A 10 39.47 -2.92 46.55
C ILE A 10 38.79 -1.72 45.86
N ILE A 11 39.28 -0.51 46.11
CA ILE A 11 38.79 0.71 45.44
C ILE A 11 39.13 0.66 43.93
N GLY A 12 40.35 0.25 43.56
CA GLY A 12 40.75 0.11 42.17
C GLY A 12 39.96 -0.95 41.41
N THR A 13 39.71 -2.12 42.04
CA THR A 13 38.93 -3.20 41.42
C THR A 13 37.45 -2.86 41.28
N SER A 14 36.85 -2.19 42.27
CA SER A 14 35.45 -1.73 42.19
C SER A 14 35.26 -0.63 41.13
N LEU A 15 36.18 0.32 41.00
CA LEU A 15 36.19 1.32 39.92
C LEU A 15 36.40 0.66 38.55
N GLY A 16 37.31 -0.30 38.43
CA GLY A 16 37.54 -1.05 37.20
C GLY A 16 36.32 -1.87 36.77
N ALA A 17 35.65 -2.53 37.73
CA ALA A 17 34.44 -3.32 37.48
C ALA A 17 33.27 -2.44 37.01
N THR A 18 33.05 -1.29 37.66
CA THR A 18 31.98 -0.34 37.28
C THR A 18 32.23 0.30 35.91
N ALA A 19 33.48 0.65 35.59
CA ALA A 19 33.85 1.14 34.26
C ALA A 19 33.60 0.08 33.17
N THR A 20 33.95 -1.18 33.43
CA THR A 20 33.73 -2.30 32.50
C THR A 20 32.25 -2.57 32.27
N LEU A 21 31.45 -2.60 33.34
CA LEU A 21 29.99 -2.75 33.25
C LEU A 21 29.33 -1.60 32.47
N SER A 22 29.79 -0.36 32.68
CA SER A 22 29.27 0.81 31.96
C SER A 22 29.61 0.75 30.47
N ALA A 23 30.85 0.40 30.12
CA ALA A 23 31.27 0.22 28.73
C ALA A 23 30.51 -0.93 28.05
N ALA A 24 30.32 -2.05 28.74
CA ALA A 24 29.53 -3.18 28.26
C ALA A 24 28.07 -2.78 28.01
N TRP A 25 27.46 -2.02 28.93
CA TRP A 25 26.08 -1.55 28.79
C TRP A 25 25.91 -0.57 27.62
N ILE A 26 26.82 0.39 27.45
CA ILE A 26 26.82 1.33 26.31
C ILE A 26 26.95 0.56 25.00
N THR A 27 27.88 -0.38 24.93
CA THR A 27 28.12 -1.23 23.75
C THR A 27 26.88 -2.06 23.44
N GLN A 28 26.29 -2.73 24.43
CA GLN A 28 25.08 -3.53 24.26
C GLN A 28 23.90 -2.68 23.77
N ARG A 29 23.75 -1.46 24.29
CA ARG A 29 22.71 -0.53 23.86
C ARG A 29 22.93 -0.05 22.42
N ALA A 30 24.16 0.25 22.04
CA ALA A 30 24.52 0.62 20.68
C ALA A 30 24.27 -0.53 19.69
N THR A 31 24.66 -1.76 20.05
CA THR A 31 24.43 -2.96 19.25
C THR A 31 22.93 -3.24 19.11
N SER A 32 22.16 -3.15 20.19
CA SER A 32 20.71 -3.33 20.17
C SER A 32 20.02 -2.31 19.25
N ARG A 33 20.51 -1.07 19.22
CA ARG A 33 20.00 -0.04 18.33
C ARG A 33 20.32 -0.35 16.86
N ARG A 34 21.58 -0.69 16.55
CA ARG A 34 22.01 -1.07 15.20
C ARG A 34 21.22 -2.27 14.68
N GLU A 35 20.99 -3.26 15.54
CA GLU A 35 20.20 -4.45 15.19
C GLU A 35 18.74 -4.09 14.87
N ARG A 36 18.13 -3.18 15.64
CA ARG A 36 16.77 -2.68 15.33
C ARG A 36 16.72 -1.93 14.01
N GLU A 37 17.69 -1.05 13.77
CA GLU A 37 17.80 -0.29 12.52
C GLU A 37 18.00 -1.23 11.32
N ARG A 38 18.84 -2.25 11.47
CA ARG A 38 19.05 -3.30 10.45
C ARG A 38 17.76 -4.06 10.16
N ARG A 39 17.04 -4.54 11.19
CA ARG A 39 15.77 -5.27 10.98
C ARG A 39 14.70 -4.42 10.30
N LEU A 40 14.64 -3.12 10.61
CA LEU A 40 13.72 -2.22 9.93
C LEU A 40 14.11 -2.01 8.47
N TRP A 41 15.41 -1.89 8.19
CA TRP A 41 15.92 -1.82 6.83
C TRP A 41 15.61 -3.10 6.04
N ASP A 42 15.88 -4.28 6.61
CA ASP A 42 15.59 -5.56 5.96
C ASP A 42 14.09 -5.71 5.63
N ARG A 43 13.20 -5.26 6.53
CA ARG A 43 11.74 -5.24 6.28
C ARG A 43 11.34 -4.26 5.17
N ARG A 44 12.01 -3.11 5.07
CA ARG A 44 11.81 -2.14 3.98
C ARG A 44 12.19 -2.74 2.64
N VAL A 45 13.40 -3.30 2.54
CA VAL A 45 13.91 -3.93 1.32
C VAL A 45 12.99 -5.06 0.87
N ALA A 46 12.57 -5.95 1.78
CA ALA A 46 11.61 -7.00 1.44
C ALA A 46 10.28 -6.46 0.92
N THR A 47 9.79 -5.34 1.47
CA THR A 47 8.57 -4.67 0.99
C THR A 47 8.77 -4.08 -0.41
N TYR A 48 9.96 -3.52 -0.68
CA TYR A 48 10.31 -2.94 -1.97
C TYR A 48 10.48 -4.01 -3.05
N ASP A 49 11.08 -5.15 -2.72
CA ASP A 49 11.19 -6.31 -3.62
C ASP A 49 9.79 -6.83 -4.03
N ASP A 50 8.89 -6.99 -3.06
CA ASP A 50 7.49 -7.39 -3.33
C ASP A 50 6.77 -6.37 -4.20
N LEU A 51 7.00 -5.06 -3.97
CA LEU A 51 6.43 -3.99 -4.79
C LEU A 51 6.95 -4.05 -6.22
N MET A 52 8.27 -4.15 -6.43
CA MET A 52 8.86 -4.22 -7.76
C MET A 52 8.36 -5.45 -8.54
N SER A 53 8.28 -6.60 -7.87
CA SER A 53 7.72 -7.83 -8.46
C SER A 53 6.26 -7.65 -8.91
N THR A 54 5.46 -6.99 -8.06
CA THR A 54 4.05 -6.67 -8.36
C THR A 54 3.91 -5.74 -9.55
N LEU A 55 4.69 -4.65 -9.59
CA LEU A 55 4.68 -3.70 -10.70
C LEU A 55 5.15 -4.35 -12.01
N HIS A 56 6.18 -5.20 -11.94
CA HIS A 56 6.65 -5.94 -13.10
C HIS A 56 5.57 -6.87 -13.65
N THR A 57 4.84 -7.56 -12.77
CA THR A 57 3.72 -8.42 -13.15
C THR A 57 2.63 -7.61 -13.87
N TYR A 58 2.25 -6.45 -13.34
CA TYR A 58 1.27 -5.59 -14.01
C TYR A 58 1.76 -5.03 -15.35
N ALA A 59 3.05 -4.67 -15.45
CA ALA A 59 3.64 -4.24 -16.70
C ALA A 59 3.59 -5.34 -17.76
N GLN A 60 3.93 -6.57 -17.40
CA GLN A 60 3.81 -7.73 -18.28
C GLN A 60 2.35 -7.97 -18.70
N LEU A 61 1.41 -7.87 -17.77
CA LEU A 61 -0.02 -8.05 -18.04
C LEU A 61 -0.53 -6.98 -19.02
N ARG A 62 -0.20 -5.71 -18.81
CA ARG A 62 -0.50 -4.61 -19.75
C ARG A 62 0.08 -4.85 -21.14
N ALA A 63 1.35 -5.25 -21.20
CA ALA A 63 2.03 -5.52 -22.46
C ALA A 63 1.47 -6.75 -23.18
N HIS A 64 0.98 -7.75 -22.44
CA HIS A 64 0.26 -8.89 -22.99
C HIS A 64 -1.08 -8.43 -23.56
N THR A 65 -1.92 -7.79 -22.75
CA THR A 65 -3.26 -7.34 -23.16
C THR A 65 -3.25 -6.39 -24.35
N ARG A 66 -2.24 -5.51 -24.46
CA ARG A 66 -2.06 -4.66 -25.65
C ARG A 66 -1.76 -5.44 -26.93
N ARG A 67 -1.14 -6.62 -26.82
CA ARG A 67 -0.73 -7.45 -27.97
C ARG A 67 -1.80 -8.48 -28.35
N SER A 68 -2.37 -9.18 -27.35
CA SER A 68 -3.34 -10.25 -27.55
C SER A 68 -4.78 -9.76 -27.59
N PHE A 69 -5.03 -8.51 -27.17
CA PHE A 69 -6.37 -7.96 -26.97
C PHE A 69 -7.19 -8.70 -25.92
N ASP A 70 -6.52 -9.49 -25.09
CA ASP A 70 -7.12 -10.35 -24.10
C ASP A 70 -6.41 -10.20 -22.75
N LEU A 71 -7.16 -10.34 -21.67
CA LEU A 71 -6.61 -10.37 -20.33
C LEU A 71 -6.59 -11.84 -19.89
N PRO A 72 -5.40 -12.42 -19.64
CA PRO A 72 -5.31 -13.79 -19.15
C PRO A 72 -6.26 -13.98 -17.97
N GLU A 73 -7.12 -15.01 -18.04
CA GLU A 73 -8.01 -15.35 -16.94
C GLU A 73 -7.17 -15.67 -15.71
N LEU A 74 -7.18 -14.73 -14.76
CA LEU A 74 -6.61 -14.86 -13.44
C LEU A 74 -7.70 -15.35 -12.47
N GLU A 75 -8.56 -16.29 -12.88
CA GLU A 75 -9.55 -16.85 -11.95
C GLU A 75 -8.82 -17.60 -10.82
N GLY A 76 -9.16 -17.25 -9.57
CA GLY A 76 -8.38 -17.62 -8.37
C GLY A 76 -7.23 -16.67 -8.06
N VAL A 77 -6.41 -16.33 -9.06
CA VAL A 77 -5.26 -15.42 -8.90
C VAL A 77 -5.71 -13.97 -8.64
N ARG A 78 -6.89 -13.55 -9.10
CA ARG A 78 -7.43 -12.20 -8.87
C ARG A 78 -7.73 -11.92 -7.40
N SER A 79 -8.31 -12.90 -6.68
CA SER A 79 -8.62 -12.76 -5.26
C SER A 79 -7.34 -12.76 -4.42
N GLU A 80 -6.40 -13.65 -4.74
CA GLU A 80 -5.08 -13.70 -4.11
C GLU A 80 -4.26 -12.44 -4.40
N ALA A 81 -4.29 -11.92 -5.64
CA ALA A 81 -3.62 -10.69 -6.04
C ALA A 81 -4.20 -9.46 -5.32
N LEU A 82 -5.53 -9.39 -5.14
CA LEU A 82 -6.16 -8.32 -4.36
C LEU A 82 -5.79 -8.38 -2.88
N HIS A 83 -5.76 -9.58 -2.28
CA HIS A 83 -5.34 -9.76 -0.88
C HIS A 83 -3.84 -9.46 -0.68
N SER A 84 -3.01 -9.88 -1.65
CA SER A 84 -1.58 -9.58 -1.71
C SER A 84 -1.33 -8.07 -1.85
N ALA A 85 -2.10 -7.39 -2.70
CA ALA A 85 -2.03 -5.94 -2.90
C ALA A 85 -2.41 -5.16 -1.63
N ALA A 86 -3.47 -5.57 -0.90
CA ALA A 86 -3.84 -4.95 0.36
C ALA A 86 -2.76 -5.14 1.44
N THR A 87 -2.16 -6.32 1.49
CA THR A 87 -1.05 -6.62 2.41
C THR A 87 0.18 -5.79 2.07
N LEU A 88 0.50 -5.66 0.79
CA LEU A 88 1.61 -4.84 0.30
C LEU A 88 1.38 -3.36 0.63
N ALA A 89 0.17 -2.83 0.40
CA ALA A 89 -0.21 -1.46 0.75
C ALA A 89 0.00 -1.18 2.24
N ALA A 90 -0.43 -2.08 3.12
CA ALA A 90 -0.22 -1.93 4.57
C ALA A 90 1.27 -1.95 4.96
N ARG A 91 2.10 -2.77 4.30
CA ARG A 91 3.56 -2.78 4.54
C ARG A 91 4.22 -1.50 4.04
N ILE A 92 3.82 -1.00 2.87
CA ILE A 92 4.26 0.30 2.35
C ILE A 92 3.90 1.39 3.36
N GLU A 93 2.68 1.40 3.89
CA GLU A 93 2.26 2.38 4.92
C GLU A 93 3.13 2.33 6.19
N LEU A 94 3.50 1.13 6.65
CA LEU A 94 4.31 0.95 7.86
C LEU A 94 5.79 1.29 7.67
N TYR A 95 6.34 1.02 6.49
CA TYR A 95 7.79 1.00 6.30
C TYR A 95 8.32 2.09 5.37
N SER A 96 7.50 2.67 4.49
CA SER A 96 7.95 3.65 3.49
C SER A 96 7.84 5.10 3.94
N SER A 97 8.36 6.02 3.12
CA SER A 97 8.16 7.45 3.27
C SER A 97 6.81 7.89 2.68
N GLU A 98 6.26 9.01 3.16
CA GLU A 98 5.01 9.59 2.65
C GLU A 98 4.99 9.73 1.11
N PRO A 99 6.03 10.28 0.45
CA PRO A 99 6.02 10.41 -1.01
C PRO A 99 5.96 9.06 -1.73
N LEU A 100 6.62 8.04 -1.17
CA LEU A 100 6.62 6.70 -1.75
C LEU A 100 5.26 6.02 -1.58
N ARG A 101 4.59 6.24 -0.43
CA ARG A 101 3.22 5.80 -0.21
C ARG A 101 2.24 6.44 -1.20
N GLU A 102 2.27 7.76 -1.35
CA GLU A 102 1.40 8.47 -2.30
C GLU A 102 1.63 8.01 -3.74
N ALA A 103 2.88 7.76 -4.14
CA ALA A 103 3.19 7.22 -5.46
C ALA A 103 2.68 5.77 -5.64
N CYS A 104 2.77 4.95 -4.59
CA CYS A 104 2.24 3.58 -4.58
C CYS A 104 0.71 3.58 -4.76
N GLU A 105 0.00 4.46 -4.06
CA GLU A 105 -1.45 4.62 -4.20
C GLU A 105 -1.83 5.04 -5.63
N ARG A 106 -1.11 6.00 -6.22
CA ARG A 106 -1.33 6.42 -7.62
C ARG A 106 -1.09 5.30 -8.62
N SER A 107 -0.06 4.49 -8.42
CA SER A 107 0.22 3.32 -9.26
C SER A 107 -0.92 2.29 -9.18
N PHE A 108 -1.38 1.93 -7.98
CA PHE A 108 -2.47 0.96 -7.81
C PHE A 108 -3.82 1.48 -8.35
N ASP A 109 -4.12 2.76 -8.16
CA ASP A 109 -5.29 3.40 -8.78
C ASP A 109 -5.18 3.42 -10.32
N GLY A 110 -3.98 3.63 -10.86
CA GLY A 110 -3.69 3.49 -12.29
C GLY A 110 -4.00 2.08 -12.82
N VAL A 111 -3.58 1.04 -12.11
CA VAL A 111 -3.89 -0.37 -12.44
C VAL A 111 -5.41 -0.61 -12.42
N GLN A 112 -6.11 -0.14 -11.38
CA GLN A 112 -7.56 -0.30 -11.27
C GLN A 112 -8.30 0.39 -12.43
N ARG A 113 -7.92 1.63 -12.75
CA ARG A 113 -8.53 2.38 -13.88
C ARG A 113 -8.25 1.74 -15.23
N TRP A 114 -7.07 1.15 -15.39
CA TRP A 114 -6.72 0.39 -16.59
C TRP A 114 -7.59 -0.86 -16.71
N LEU A 115 -7.74 -1.65 -15.64
CA LEU A 115 -8.58 -2.85 -15.63
C LEU A 115 -10.05 -2.51 -15.92
N LEU A 116 -10.59 -1.47 -15.29
CA LEU A 116 -11.97 -1.02 -15.56
C LEU A 116 -12.16 -0.58 -17.02
N ALA A 117 -11.18 0.13 -17.59
CA ALA A 117 -11.25 0.53 -19.00
C ALA A 117 -11.12 -0.66 -19.96
N TRP A 118 -10.38 -1.70 -19.57
CA TRP A 118 -10.34 -2.96 -20.31
C TRP A 118 -11.68 -3.68 -20.26
N GLU A 119 -12.28 -3.84 -19.07
CA GLU A 119 -13.59 -4.49 -18.90
C GLU A 119 -14.66 -3.77 -19.73
N GLU A 120 -14.74 -2.45 -19.65
CA GLU A 120 -15.71 -1.64 -20.40
C GLU A 120 -15.56 -1.81 -21.92
N TRP A 121 -14.32 -1.88 -22.42
CA TRP A 121 -14.05 -2.14 -23.83
C TRP A 121 -14.37 -3.60 -24.22
N HIS A 122 -14.06 -4.54 -23.33
CA HIS A 122 -14.32 -5.96 -23.53
C HIS A 122 -15.83 -6.25 -23.57
N GLU A 123 -16.64 -5.60 -22.74
CA GLU A 123 -18.10 -5.82 -22.66
C GLU A 123 -18.89 -5.38 -23.89
N GLN A 124 -18.30 -4.63 -24.84
CA GLN A 124 -18.98 -4.16 -26.07
C GLN A 124 -19.45 -5.27 -27.03
N GLY A 125 -19.13 -6.53 -26.74
CA GLY A 125 -19.44 -7.68 -27.57
C GLY A 125 -18.51 -7.81 -28.79
N PRO A 126 -18.27 -9.03 -29.28
CA PRO A 126 -17.23 -9.31 -30.29
C PRO A 126 -17.49 -8.65 -31.66
N ALA A 127 -18.73 -8.26 -31.96
CA ALA A 127 -19.08 -7.64 -33.24
C ALA A 127 -18.71 -6.15 -33.34
N VAL A 128 -18.58 -5.46 -32.20
CA VAL A 128 -18.30 -4.01 -32.12
C VAL A 128 -16.86 -3.75 -31.67
N ARG A 129 -16.28 -4.70 -30.93
CA ARG A 129 -14.93 -4.61 -30.38
C ARG A 129 -13.88 -4.63 -31.49
N LEU A 130 -13.41 -3.45 -31.89
CA LEU A 130 -12.33 -3.28 -32.85
C LEU A 130 -11.21 -2.47 -32.19
N PRO A 131 -10.00 -3.03 -31.99
CA PRO A 131 -8.87 -2.30 -31.46
C PRO A 131 -8.38 -1.27 -32.49
N SER A 132 -9.02 -0.10 -32.48
CA SER A 132 -8.81 0.98 -33.45
C SER A 132 -8.79 2.32 -32.74
N GLN A 133 -7.99 3.26 -33.25
CA GLN A 133 -7.98 4.64 -32.75
C GLN A 133 -9.30 5.39 -32.98
N ALA A 134 -10.18 4.86 -33.83
CA ALA A 134 -11.54 5.34 -34.02
C ALA A 134 -12.50 4.86 -32.93
N ASP A 135 -12.18 3.77 -32.22
CA ASP A 135 -12.96 3.28 -31.08
C ASP A 135 -12.61 4.10 -29.83
N GLY A 136 -13.60 4.84 -29.33
CA GLY A 136 -13.45 5.68 -28.14
C GLY A 136 -13.08 4.90 -26.88
N LEU A 137 -13.55 3.65 -26.73
CA LEU A 137 -13.21 2.82 -25.57
C LEU A 137 -11.82 2.23 -25.69
N TRP A 138 -11.40 1.79 -26.88
CA TRP A 138 -10.01 1.38 -27.11
C TRP A 138 -9.03 2.53 -26.85
N LYS A 139 -9.36 3.75 -27.30
CA LYS A 139 -8.57 4.95 -27.03
C LYS A 139 -8.52 5.26 -25.52
N LYS A 140 -9.64 5.11 -24.81
CA LYS A 140 -9.72 5.27 -23.35
C LYS A 140 -8.83 4.24 -22.65
N PHE A 141 -8.91 2.97 -23.03
CA PHE A 141 -8.07 1.88 -22.52
C PHE A 141 -6.58 2.19 -22.73
N THR A 142 -6.18 2.54 -23.94
CA THR A 142 -4.77 2.82 -24.28
C THR A 142 -4.23 3.99 -23.46
N ARG A 143 -5.02 5.06 -23.31
CA ARG A 143 -4.66 6.20 -22.45
C ARG A 143 -4.48 5.79 -20.98
N ARG A 144 -5.35 4.91 -20.45
CA ARG A 144 -5.20 4.42 -19.06
C ARG A 144 -3.94 3.57 -18.88
N VAL A 145 -3.54 2.80 -19.89
CA VAL A 145 -2.25 2.09 -19.86
C VAL A 145 -1.09 3.08 -19.74
N GLU A 146 -1.05 4.12 -20.57
CA GLU A 146 0.01 5.13 -20.53
C GLU A 146 0.04 5.92 -19.21
N GLU A 147 -1.12 6.21 -18.62
CA GLU A 147 -1.23 6.85 -17.30
C GLU A 147 -0.68 5.93 -16.19
N ALA A 148 -0.99 4.63 -16.25
CA ALA A 148 -0.48 3.65 -15.29
C ALA A 148 1.04 3.46 -15.44
N GLU A 149 1.56 3.37 -16.66
CA GLU A 149 3.01 3.26 -16.92
C GLU A 149 3.78 4.48 -16.40
N ARG A 150 3.22 5.68 -16.53
CA ARG A 150 3.79 6.90 -15.96
C ARG A 150 3.80 6.87 -14.43
N ALA A 151 2.69 6.47 -13.80
CA ALA A 151 2.61 6.35 -12.35
C ALA A 151 3.62 5.31 -11.80
N ASP A 152 3.77 4.17 -12.49
CA ASP A 152 4.74 3.13 -12.13
C ASP A 152 6.18 3.63 -12.26
N SER A 153 6.47 4.42 -13.31
CA SER A 153 7.80 5.02 -13.51
C SER A 153 8.16 6.00 -12.40
N GLU A 154 7.25 6.91 -12.04
CA GLU A 154 7.45 7.83 -10.91
C GLU A 154 7.68 7.10 -9.57
N LEU A 155 6.93 6.01 -9.35
CA LEU A 155 7.09 5.18 -8.16
C LEU A 155 8.46 4.51 -8.11
N LEU A 156 8.94 3.95 -9.23
CA LEU A 156 10.25 3.33 -9.32
C LEU A 156 11.38 4.35 -9.12
N GLU A 157 11.26 5.57 -9.65
CA GLU A 157 12.22 6.65 -9.40
C GLU A 157 12.33 7.01 -7.92
N LEU A 158 11.18 7.11 -7.23
CA LEU A 158 11.16 7.39 -5.78
C LEU A 158 11.73 6.23 -4.96
N LEU A 159 11.45 4.99 -5.37
CA LEU A 159 11.98 3.79 -4.71
C LEU A 159 13.52 3.74 -4.85
N LEU A 160 14.04 3.98 -6.04
CA LEU A 160 15.49 4.07 -6.28
C LEU A 160 16.13 5.20 -5.47
N ALA A 161 15.45 6.35 -5.37
CA ALA A 161 15.94 7.48 -4.57
C ALA A 161 15.99 7.15 -3.06
N ASP A 162 15.03 6.38 -2.55
CA ASP A 162 14.98 5.93 -1.15
C ASP A 162 16.05 4.86 -0.86
N VAL A 163 16.24 3.91 -1.77
CA VAL A 163 17.24 2.82 -1.65
C VAL A 163 18.68 3.35 -1.76
N HIS A 164 18.96 4.17 -2.77
CA HIS A 164 20.30 4.72 -3.00
C HIS A 164 20.62 5.94 -2.14
N GLY A 165 19.66 6.40 -1.33
CA GLY A 165 19.90 7.44 -0.34
C GLY A 165 20.31 8.77 -0.96
N THR A 166 19.70 9.18 -2.08
CA THR A 166 19.76 10.58 -2.52
C THR A 166 19.12 11.44 -1.44
N ARG A 167 19.94 11.87 -0.48
CA ARG A 167 19.61 12.74 0.65
C ARG A 167 19.02 14.05 0.14
N ARG A 168 17.71 14.11 -0.09
CA ARG A 168 16.96 15.36 0.08
C ARG A 168 16.67 15.52 1.58
N GLY A 169 17.59 16.19 2.27
CA GLY A 169 17.33 16.91 3.51
C GLY A 169 16.67 16.13 4.64
N ALA A 170 17.47 15.40 5.41
CA ALA A 170 17.08 15.05 6.77
C ALA A 170 16.84 16.33 7.59
N ARG A 171 15.57 16.67 7.88
CA ARG A 171 15.04 17.25 9.14
C ARG A 171 13.65 17.86 8.96
N ARG A 172 12.61 17.13 9.39
CA ARG A 172 11.56 17.60 10.30
C ARG A 172 10.60 16.44 10.58
N PHE A 173 10.60 15.95 11.82
CA PHE A 173 9.48 15.15 12.32
C PHE A 173 8.23 16.03 12.37
N PRO A 174 7.10 15.64 11.75
CA PRO A 174 5.85 16.33 11.98
C PRO A 174 5.24 15.84 13.30
N LYS A 175 4.94 16.81 14.17
CA LYS A 175 4.09 16.66 15.35
C LYS A 175 2.70 16.20 14.90
N GLY A 176 2.23 15.15 15.56
CA GLY A 176 0.88 14.57 15.63
C GLY A 176 -0.24 15.19 14.80
N ARG A 177 -0.95 14.31 14.07
CA ARG A 177 -2.39 14.49 13.84
C ARG A 177 -3.05 13.14 13.55
N ASN A 178 -3.67 12.57 14.59
CA ASN A 178 -4.70 11.56 14.43
C ASN A 178 -5.81 12.13 13.53
N ARG A 179 -6.06 11.49 12.39
CA ARG A 179 -7.37 11.51 11.74
C ARG A 179 -7.73 10.09 11.38
N GLY A 180 -8.66 9.55 12.16
CA GLY A 180 -9.22 8.22 11.96
C GLY A 180 -9.85 8.11 10.59
N ILE A 181 -9.52 7.02 9.92
CA ILE A 181 -10.23 6.53 8.74
C ILE A 181 -11.61 6.07 9.23
N SER A 182 -12.66 6.82 8.85
CA SER A 182 -14.04 6.39 9.03
C SER A 182 -14.35 5.32 7.98
N LEU A 183 -14.23 4.05 8.37
CA LEU A 183 -14.79 2.93 7.63
C LEU A 183 -16.31 2.92 7.84
N ARG A 184 -17.06 3.50 6.91
CA ARG A 184 -18.50 3.20 6.78
C ARG A 184 -18.62 1.71 6.42
N LYS A 185 -19.01 0.89 7.39
CA LYS A 185 -19.51 -0.46 7.14
C LYS A 185 -20.83 -0.36 6.39
N THR A 186 -20.82 -0.84 5.15
CA THR A 186 -22.02 -1.36 4.48
C THR A 186 -22.38 -2.69 5.14
N THR A 187 -23.44 -2.70 5.94
CA THR A 187 -24.11 -3.95 6.34
C THR A 187 -25.48 -3.98 5.69
N SER A 188 -25.57 -4.81 4.66
CA SER A 188 -26.81 -5.41 4.16
C SER A 188 -27.28 -6.52 5.12
N GLY A 189 -28.60 -6.71 5.22
CA GLY A 189 -29.27 -7.77 5.99
C GLY A 189 -30.49 -7.23 6.73
N SER A 190 -31.64 -7.04 6.08
CA SER A 190 -32.69 -8.03 5.77
C SER A 190 -33.53 -8.51 6.98
N SER A 191 -34.84 -8.30 6.84
CA SER A 191 -35.98 -9.09 7.35
C SER A 191 -36.55 -8.85 8.76
N ALA A 192 -37.79 -8.31 8.78
CA ALA A 192 -39.02 -8.98 9.24
C ALA A 192 -39.95 -8.18 10.20
N SER A 193 -41.13 -7.84 9.67
CA SER A 193 -42.47 -8.18 10.19
C SER A 193 -42.95 -7.70 11.57
N ARG A 194 -43.90 -6.74 11.58
CA ARG A 194 -45.28 -6.82 12.14
C ARG A 194 -45.92 -5.42 12.15
N ARG A 195 -46.98 -5.19 11.36
CA ARG A 195 -48.42 -5.21 11.74
C ARG A 195 -48.79 -4.24 12.88
N THR A 196 -49.54 -3.18 12.54
CA THR A 196 -50.94 -2.94 12.96
C THR A 196 -51.56 -1.76 12.18
N ALA A 197 -52.77 -1.99 11.68
CA ALA A 197 -53.70 -1.05 11.00
C ALA A 197 -54.46 -0.18 12.06
N PRO A 198 -55.59 0.54 11.80
CA PRO A 198 -56.34 0.74 10.54
C PRO A 198 -56.96 2.14 10.29
N GLY A 199 -57.44 2.35 9.04
CA GLY A 199 -58.77 2.94 8.77
C GLY A 199 -58.87 4.43 8.39
N LYS A 200 -59.29 4.72 7.14
CA LYS A 200 -60.66 5.19 6.78
C LYS A 200 -60.74 5.83 5.36
N ASN A 201 -61.78 5.42 4.63
CA ASN A 201 -62.61 6.16 3.64
C ASN A 201 -62.12 6.38 2.17
N VAL A 202 -62.40 5.41 1.26
CA VAL A 202 -63.53 5.35 0.25
C VAL A 202 -64.00 6.68 -0.39
N PRO A 203 -64.51 6.78 -1.67
CA PRO A 203 -64.15 6.17 -2.98
C PRO A 203 -64.29 7.12 -4.23
N ARG A 204 -64.04 6.56 -5.43
CA ARG A 204 -64.68 6.80 -6.76
C ARG A 204 -64.49 8.13 -7.52
N LYS A 205 -63.95 8.01 -8.75
CA LYS A 205 -64.61 8.44 -10.01
C LYS A 205 -63.93 7.79 -11.23
N PRO A 206 -64.66 7.28 -12.21
CA PRO A 206 -64.20 7.19 -13.59
C PRO A 206 -64.87 8.28 -14.46
N ASP A 207 -64.34 8.43 -15.67
CA ASP A 207 -64.89 9.04 -16.90
C ASP A 207 -64.26 10.33 -17.43
N HIS A 208 -64.18 10.33 -18.77
CA HIS A 208 -63.81 11.36 -19.78
C HIS A 208 -62.32 11.44 -20.15
N ASP A 209 -61.89 11.29 -21.43
CA ASP A 209 -62.55 11.24 -22.75
C ASP A 209 -61.83 10.26 -23.71
#